data_AF-A0A1F7PSS8-F1
#
_entry.id   AF-A0A1F7PSS8-F1
#
_cell.length_a   1.000
_cell.length_b   1.000
_cell.length_c   1.000
_cell.angle_alpha   90.00
_cell.angle_beta   90.00
_cell.angle_gamma   90.00
#
_symmetry.space_group_name_H-M   'P 1'
#
loop_
_entity.id
_entity.type
_entity.pdbx_description
1 polymer ?
#
loop_
_entity_poly.entity_id
_entity_poly.type
_entity_poly.pdbx_seq_one_letter_code
_entity_poly.pdbx_strand_id
1 'polypeptide(L)'
;MTRRQPVFAAFALLLVAISVPHPAAALGEAERLWMVGERSFADGLYPVARRTLERFVAEYPADARLPAALLILGKARLALGDVEPALEAFRRAAPPDAAGPTALEAKFWEAETLFRLKRYAEARTAYDAVLRRDAASPHAPEALYGLGWSELELKRPEPAVAAFRDFLATWPQHALAPSATFYLARTLVELTRYADAEPLLGDFAAKHPGHALAPDAQYLLGLARVRAGDHRAGVADLRAFVAAHPSHPLAPAAQRVITETLTRYGDRQELLETYKTLLEQTPPSAEALYDAGSIAGRLDRRRDQEAAWKRLAKEFPEHALTHRAALELANAAYKRHEWKEAAAQAHAATASAETGVRAEALLLAGEADLKLRRLAAAAKSFEAVGAVADVEAGVRYRALAGLGLTREQQQNWKAALAAYETVASKSPDATLREWAKDRAKAVRGRINATRAR
;
A
#
# COMPACT_ATOMS: atom_id res chain seq x y z
N MET A 1 -25.33 -94.22 -82.23
CA MET A 1 -26.31 -94.52 -81.17
C MET A 1 -26.11 -93.53 -80.03
N THR A 2 -27.22 -92.91 -79.59
CA THR A 2 -27.50 -92.20 -78.31
C THR A 2 -26.62 -90.99 -77.90
N ARG A 3 -27.09 -89.73 -78.02
CA ARG A 3 -27.92 -88.90 -77.06
C ARG A 3 -27.10 -88.45 -75.82
N ARG A 4 -27.03 -87.20 -75.33
CA ARG A 4 -27.88 -85.97 -75.29
C ARG A 4 -26.99 -84.72 -75.00
N GLN A 5 -27.48 -83.52 -75.32
CA GLN A 5 -27.00 -82.17 -74.90
C GLN A 5 -27.41 -81.83 -73.43
N PRO A 6 -27.29 -80.56 -72.92
CA PRO A 6 -26.15 -79.64 -72.71
C PRO A 6 -26.15 -79.08 -71.25
N VAL A 7 -25.23 -78.18 -70.84
CA VAL A 7 -25.48 -77.01 -69.94
C VAL A 7 -24.25 -76.07 -69.97
N PHE A 8 -24.50 -74.77 -70.15
CA PHE A 8 -23.55 -73.65 -70.02
C PHE A 8 -23.14 -73.43 -68.55
N ALA A 9 -21.86 -73.13 -68.28
CA ALA A 9 -21.44 -72.51 -67.03
C ALA A 9 -20.32 -71.49 -67.29
N ALA A 10 -20.52 -70.30 -66.72
CA ALA A 10 -19.74 -69.09 -66.92
C ALA A 10 -18.81 -68.83 -65.73
N PHE A 11 -17.69 -68.14 -66.02
CA PHE A 11 -16.87 -67.26 -65.17
C PHE A 11 -16.24 -67.80 -63.86
N ALA A 12 -14.92 -67.66 -63.73
CA ALA A 12 -14.32 -66.60 -62.90
C ALA A 12 -12.79 -66.74 -62.82
N LEU A 13 -12.07 -65.72 -63.29
CA LEU A 13 -10.66 -65.48 -62.97
C LEU A 13 -10.59 -65.02 -61.50
N LEU A 14 -9.93 -65.79 -60.63
CA LEU A 14 -9.63 -65.32 -59.27
C LEU A 14 -8.25 -64.65 -59.28
N LEU A 15 -8.25 -63.32 -59.19
CA LEU A 15 -7.09 -62.48 -58.90
C LEU A 15 -6.51 -62.86 -57.53
N VAL A 16 -5.24 -63.24 -57.50
CA VAL A 16 -4.45 -63.29 -56.27
C VAL A 16 -4.25 -61.85 -55.80
N ALA A 17 -4.98 -61.45 -54.76
CA ALA A 17 -4.76 -60.19 -54.07
C ALA A 17 -3.45 -60.27 -53.28
N ILE A 18 -2.36 -59.81 -53.89
CA ILE A 18 -1.15 -59.44 -53.15
C ILE A 18 -1.50 -58.16 -52.38
N SER A 19 -1.68 -58.30 -51.07
CA SER A 19 -1.83 -57.18 -50.15
C SER A 19 -0.53 -56.38 -50.12
N VAL A 20 -0.44 -55.33 -50.95
CA VAL A 20 0.58 -54.30 -50.80
C VAL A 20 0.23 -53.51 -49.53
N PRO A 21 1.04 -53.56 -48.45
CA PRO A 21 0.78 -52.72 -47.29
C PRO A 21 0.91 -51.26 -47.72
N HIS A 22 -0.15 -50.48 -47.50
CA HIS A 22 -0.14 -49.04 -47.77
C HIS A 22 0.87 -48.36 -46.83
N PRO A 23 1.72 -47.43 -47.31
CA PRO A 23 2.67 -46.67 -46.48
C PRO A 23 1.97 -45.50 -45.78
N ALA A 24 0.87 -45.80 -45.09
CA ALA A 24 0.21 -44.93 -44.13
C ALA A 24 -0.14 -45.79 -42.92
N ALA A 25 0.89 -46.19 -42.17
CA ALA A 25 0.69 -46.67 -40.81
C ALA A 25 -0.02 -45.53 -40.07
N ALA A 26 -1.32 -45.70 -39.81
CA ALA A 26 -2.08 -44.79 -38.99
C ALA A 26 -1.33 -44.63 -37.65
N LEU A 27 -0.89 -43.41 -37.34
CA LEU A 27 -0.22 -43.10 -36.09
C LEU A 27 -0.98 -43.77 -34.93
N GLY A 28 -0.24 -44.48 -34.08
CA GLY A 28 -0.82 -45.09 -32.89
C GLY A 28 -1.59 -44.04 -32.09
N GLU A 29 -2.71 -44.42 -31.48
CA GLU A 29 -3.60 -43.47 -30.78
C GLU A 29 -2.83 -42.59 -29.77
N ALA A 30 -1.89 -43.16 -29.01
CA ALA A 30 -0.99 -42.43 -28.11
C ALA A 30 -0.18 -41.34 -28.83
N GLU A 31 0.41 -41.65 -29.98
CA GLU A 31 1.19 -40.70 -30.78
C GLU A 31 0.31 -39.59 -31.36
N ARG A 32 -0.91 -39.92 -31.78
CA ARG A 32 -1.87 -38.93 -32.28
C ARG A 32 -2.32 -37.98 -31.17
N LEU A 33 -2.68 -38.51 -30.00
CA LEU A 33 -3.08 -37.70 -28.86
C LEU A 33 -1.94 -36.80 -28.37
N TRP A 34 -0.71 -37.34 -28.32
CA TRP A 34 0.49 -36.56 -28.02
C TRP A 34 0.66 -35.40 -29.00
N MET A 35 0.72 -35.68 -30.31
CA MET A 35 0.96 -34.64 -31.32
C MET A 35 -0.15 -33.60 -31.37
N VAL A 36 -1.42 -34.01 -31.27
CA VAL A 36 -2.55 -33.07 -31.28
C VAL A 36 -2.53 -32.23 -30.02
N GLY A 37 -2.24 -32.81 -28.86
CA GLY A 37 -2.12 -32.10 -27.59
C GLY A 37 -1.00 -31.04 -27.60
N GLU A 38 0.20 -31.44 -28.02
CA GLU A 38 1.38 -30.59 -28.11
C GLU A 38 1.19 -29.43 -29.10
N ARG A 39 0.73 -29.73 -30.33
CA ARG A 39 0.50 -28.70 -31.36
C ARG A 39 -0.62 -27.75 -30.98
N SER A 40 -1.73 -28.27 -30.47
CA SER A 40 -2.83 -27.41 -30.00
C SER A 40 -2.37 -26.46 -28.90
N PHE A 41 -1.46 -26.88 -28.02
CA PHE A 41 -0.89 -26.00 -27.01
C PHE A 41 0.00 -24.92 -27.64
N ALA A 42 0.89 -25.31 -28.55
CA ALA A 42 1.75 -24.37 -29.28
C ALA A 42 0.94 -23.33 -30.08
N ASP A 43 -0.21 -23.73 -30.63
CA ASP A 43 -1.14 -22.88 -31.36
C ASP A 43 -2.05 -22.03 -30.44
N GLY A 44 -1.91 -22.14 -29.11
CA GLY A 44 -2.73 -21.41 -28.13
C GLY A 44 -4.16 -21.94 -27.98
N LEU A 45 -4.48 -23.09 -28.57
CA LEU A 45 -5.78 -23.78 -28.46
C LEU A 45 -5.87 -24.58 -27.15
N TYR A 46 -5.74 -23.88 -26.02
CA TYR A 46 -5.65 -24.51 -24.69
C TYR A 46 -6.81 -25.46 -24.34
N PRO A 47 -8.09 -25.20 -24.69
CA PRO A 47 -9.17 -26.15 -24.43
C PRO A 47 -8.99 -27.49 -25.17
N VAL A 48 -8.49 -27.45 -26.41
CA VAL A 48 -8.25 -28.64 -27.24
C VAL A 48 -7.03 -29.40 -26.70
N ALA A 49 -5.96 -28.67 -26.38
CA ALA A 49 -4.77 -29.24 -25.76
C ALA A 49 -5.12 -29.97 -24.46
N ARG A 50 -5.85 -29.31 -23.55
CA ARG A 50 -6.31 -29.88 -22.28
C ARG A 50 -7.07 -31.18 -22.50
N ARG A 51 -8.15 -31.16 -23.30
CA ARG A 51 -9.00 -32.34 -23.52
C ARG A 51 -8.21 -33.51 -24.12
N THR A 52 -7.32 -33.23 -25.06
CA THR A 52 -6.52 -34.25 -25.75
C THR A 52 -5.48 -34.86 -24.82
N LEU A 53 -4.77 -34.04 -24.05
CA LEU A 53 -3.74 -34.48 -23.12
C LEU A 53 -4.32 -35.17 -21.88
N GLU A 54 -5.50 -34.76 -21.41
CA GLU A 54 -6.23 -35.49 -20.36
C GLU A 54 -6.52 -36.93 -20.77
N ARG A 55 -6.94 -37.11 -22.03
CA ARG A 55 -7.16 -38.44 -22.61
C ARG A 55 -5.86 -39.23 -22.74
N PHE A 56 -4.78 -38.60 -23.21
CA PHE A 56 -3.45 -39.24 -23.26
C PHE A 56 -2.99 -39.72 -21.89
N VAL A 57 -3.07 -38.86 -20.87
CA VAL A 57 -2.65 -39.17 -19.49
C VAL A 57 -3.48 -40.29 -18.88
N ALA A 58 -4.78 -40.37 -19.20
CA ALA A 58 -5.67 -41.41 -18.69
C ALA A 58 -5.48 -42.77 -19.38
N GLU A 59 -5.32 -42.78 -20.71
CA GLU A 59 -5.25 -44.01 -21.51
C GLU A 59 -3.83 -44.59 -21.59
N TYR A 60 -2.79 -43.76 -21.42
CA TYR A 60 -1.38 -44.15 -21.60
C TYR A 60 -0.48 -43.80 -20.40
N PRO A 61 -0.78 -44.27 -19.16
CA PRO A 61 -0.02 -43.93 -17.96
C PRO A 61 1.40 -44.53 -17.88
N ALA A 62 1.79 -45.39 -18.83
CA ALA A 62 3.12 -45.97 -18.92
C ALA A 62 3.94 -45.45 -20.12
N ASP A 63 3.40 -44.51 -20.90
CA ASP A 63 4.11 -43.94 -22.05
C ASP A 63 5.29 -43.07 -21.57
N ALA A 64 6.43 -43.18 -22.24
CA ALA A 64 7.65 -42.43 -21.89
C ALA A 64 7.45 -40.90 -21.95
N ARG A 65 6.48 -40.42 -22.73
CA ARG A 65 6.15 -38.99 -22.86
C ARG A 65 5.22 -38.49 -21.76
N LEU A 66 4.77 -39.35 -20.83
CA LEU A 66 3.84 -38.97 -19.77
C LEU A 66 4.27 -37.71 -18.99
N PRO A 67 5.54 -37.56 -18.54
CA PRO A 67 5.96 -36.34 -17.84
C PRO A 67 5.82 -35.08 -18.70
N ALA A 68 6.15 -35.16 -19.99
CA ALA A 68 6.00 -34.05 -20.92
C ALA A 68 4.53 -33.73 -21.19
N ALA A 69 3.67 -34.75 -21.29
CA ALA A 69 2.23 -34.58 -21.51
C ALA A 69 1.56 -33.92 -20.29
N LEU A 70 1.95 -34.33 -19.08
CA LEU A 70 1.51 -33.72 -17.83
C LEU A 70 1.99 -32.27 -17.69
N LEU A 71 3.23 -31.98 -18.09
CA LEU A 71 3.76 -30.62 -18.11
C LEU A 71 2.94 -29.70 -19.03
N ILE A 72 2.70 -30.13 -20.28
CA ILE A 72 1.90 -29.34 -21.24
C ILE A 72 0.45 -29.22 -20.76
N LEU A 73 -0.13 -30.29 -20.20
CA LEU A 73 -1.46 -30.27 -19.62
C LEU A 73 -1.57 -29.27 -18.46
N GLY A 74 -0.58 -29.24 -17.56
CA GLY A 74 -0.51 -28.27 -16.47
C GLY A 74 -0.48 -26.83 -16.99
N LYS A 75 0.36 -26.54 -18.00
CA LYS A 75 0.43 -25.21 -18.62
C LYS A 75 -0.90 -24.81 -19.29
N ALA A 76 -1.52 -25.74 -20.02
CA ALA A 76 -2.82 -25.50 -20.65
C ALA A 76 -3.91 -25.20 -19.60
N ARG A 77 -3.90 -25.90 -18.47
CA ARG A 77 -4.80 -25.66 -17.34
C ARG A 77 -4.56 -24.29 -16.69
N LEU A 78 -3.31 -23.90 -16.47
CA LEU A 78 -2.98 -22.55 -15.99
C LEU A 78 -3.52 -21.46 -16.92
N ALA A 79 -3.34 -21.62 -18.23
CA ALA A 79 -3.84 -20.66 -19.22
C ALA A 79 -5.38 -20.54 -19.22
N LEU A 80 -6.08 -21.59 -18.81
CA LEU A 80 -7.54 -21.62 -18.66
C LEU A 80 -8.03 -21.16 -17.27
N GLY A 81 -7.13 -20.89 -16.33
CA GLY A 81 -7.47 -20.53 -14.94
C GLY A 81 -7.76 -21.73 -14.03
N ASP A 82 -7.54 -22.96 -14.50
CA ASP A 82 -7.67 -24.19 -13.71
C ASP A 82 -6.42 -24.41 -12.82
N VAL A 83 -6.21 -23.54 -11.82
CA VAL A 83 -4.93 -23.42 -11.08
C VAL A 83 -4.62 -24.67 -10.23
N GLU A 84 -5.56 -25.20 -9.46
CA GLU A 84 -5.34 -26.39 -8.63
C GLU A 84 -5.15 -27.67 -9.48
N PRO A 85 -5.96 -27.93 -10.53
CA PRO A 85 -5.69 -29.03 -11.45
C PRO A 85 -4.35 -28.90 -12.20
N ALA A 86 -3.86 -27.68 -12.43
CA ALA A 86 -2.53 -27.47 -12.99
C ALA A 86 -1.43 -27.86 -12.01
N LEU A 87 -1.56 -27.47 -10.74
CA LEU A 87 -0.61 -27.83 -9.68
C LEU A 87 -0.44 -29.36 -9.58
N GLU A 88 -1.54 -30.10 -9.61
CA GLU A 88 -1.52 -31.56 -9.59
C GLU A 88 -0.80 -32.15 -10.82
N ALA A 89 -1.03 -31.58 -12.01
CA ALA A 89 -0.36 -32.02 -13.22
C ALA A 89 1.17 -31.80 -13.15
N PHE A 90 1.63 -30.66 -12.64
CA PHE A 90 3.06 -30.37 -12.47
C PHE A 90 3.73 -31.29 -11.44
N ARG A 91 3.06 -31.55 -10.30
CA ARG A 91 3.55 -32.50 -9.29
C ARG A 91 3.73 -33.90 -9.85
N ARG A 92 2.78 -34.35 -10.67
CA ARG A 92 2.86 -35.64 -11.36
C ARG A 92 3.91 -35.66 -12.48
N ALA A 93 4.18 -34.52 -13.12
CA ALA A 93 5.23 -34.41 -14.13
C ALA A 93 6.66 -34.44 -13.53
N ALA A 94 6.80 -34.03 -12.27
CA ALA A 94 8.08 -34.05 -11.54
C ALA A 94 7.96 -34.70 -10.15
N PRO A 95 7.81 -36.04 -10.09
CA PRO A 95 7.89 -36.78 -8.84
C PRO A 95 9.28 -36.62 -8.20
N PRO A 96 9.44 -36.93 -6.89
CA PRO A 96 10.68 -36.67 -6.14
C PRO A 96 11.96 -37.20 -6.79
N ASP A 97 11.92 -38.37 -7.44
CA ASP A 97 13.11 -38.98 -8.03
C ASP A 97 13.32 -38.62 -9.52
N ALA A 98 12.41 -37.86 -10.13
CA ALA A 98 12.53 -37.47 -11.54
C ALA A 98 13.68 -36.47 -11.74
N ALA A 99 14.47 -36.68 -12.80
CA ALA A 99 15.58 -35.82 -13.17
C ALA A 99 15.48 -35.42 -14.66
N GLY A 100 16.27 -34.42 -15.03
CA GLY A 100 16.35 -33.92 -16.40
C GLY A 100 15.47 -32.69 -16.68
N PRO A 101 15.55 -32.14 -17.89
CA PRO A 101 14.99 -30.83 -18.23
C PRO A 101 13.47 -30.72 -17.99
N THR A 102 12.69 -31.72 -18.40
CA THR A 102 11.23 -31.72 -18.22
C THR A 102 10.83 -31.71 -16.75
N ALA A 103 11.55 -32.44 -15.89
CA ALA A 103 11.28 -32.47 -14.46
C ALA A 103 11.60 -31.13 -13.79
N LEU A 104 12.69 -30.46 -14.22
CA LEU A 104 13.06 -29.14 -13.73
C LEU A 104 12.06 -28.07 -14.17
N GLU A 105 11.65 -28.10 -15.43
CA GLU A 105 10.62 -27.21 -15.95
C GLU A 105 9.29 -27.43 -15.23
N ALA A 106 8.87 -28.69 -15.00
CA ALA A 106 7.67 -28.99 -14.22
C ALA A 106 7.77 -28.49 -12.77
N LYS A 107 8.93 -28.59 -12.12
CA LYS A 107 9.14 -28.00 -10.78
C LYS A 107 9.09 -26.49 -10.79
N PHE A 108 9.61 -25.83 -11.83
CA PHE A 108 9.48 -24.39 -11.98
C PHE A 108 8.00 -23.98 -12.11
N TRP A 109 7.23 -24.64 -12.97
CA TRP A 109 5.80 -24.36 -13.10
C TRP A 109 4.98 -24.73 -11.86
N GLU A 110 5.40 -25.76 -11.10
CA GLU A 110 4.86 -26.04 -9.77
C GLU A 110 5.04 -24.82 -8.85
N ALA A 111 6.25 -24.26 -8.80
CA ALA A 111 6.57 -23.09 -7.98
C ALA A 111 5.76 -21.84 -8.36
N GLU A 112 5.68 -21.54 -9.66
CA GLU A 112 4.86 -20.44 -10.21
C GLU A 112 3.37 -20.61 -9.84
N THR A 113 2.86 -21.83 -9.94
CA THR A 113 1.47 -22.16 -9.58
C THR A 113 1.22 -21.97 -8.09
N LEU A 114 2.13 -22.46 -7.24
CA LEU A 114 2.06 -22.28 -5.79
C LEU A 114 2.12 -20.80 -5.40
N PHE A 115 2.95 -20.01 -6.09
CA PHE A 115 3.03 -18.56 -5.86
C PHE A 115 1.69 -17.87 -6.18
N ARG A 116 1.05 -18.21 -7.31
CA ARG A 116 -0.29 -17.69 -7.68
C ARG A 116 -1.38 -18.08 -6.67
N LEU A 117 -1.27 -19.27 -6.09
CA LEU A 117 -2.14 -19.74 -4.99
C LEU A 117 -1.80 -19.12 -3.63
N LYS A 118 -0.85 -18.18 -3.56
CA LYS A 118 -0.33 -17.56 -2.33
C LYS A 118 0.27 -18.57 -1.33
N ARG A 119 0.66 -19.75 -1.80
CA ARG A 119 1.33 -20.81 -1.02
C ARG A 119 2.83 -20.59 -1.04
N TYR A 120 3.27 -19.42 -0.57
CA TYR A 120 4.63 -18.91 -0.78
C TYR A 120 5.73 -19.79 -0.15
N ALA A 121 5.46 -20.45 0.97
CA ALA A 121 6.42 -21.37 1.59
C ALA A 121 6.70 -22.60 0.73
N GLU A 122 5.67 -23.14 0.08
CA GLU A 122 5.81 -24.26 -0.86
C GLU A 122 6.44 -23.77 -2.18
N ALA A 123 6.05 -22.61 -2.69
CA ALA A 123 6.65 -22.00 -3.88
C ALA A 123 8.16 -21.81 -3.71
N ARG A 124 8.58 -21.22 -2.59
CA ARG A 124 9.99 -21.08 -2.19
C ARG A 124 10.73 -22.42 -2.24
N THR A 125 10.13 -23.48 -1.68
CA THR A 125 10.73 -24.83 -1.66
C THR A 125 10.88 -25.40 -3.08
N ALA A 126 9.88 -25.20 -3.94
CA ALA A 126 9.92 -25.66 -5.31
C ALA A 126 10.95 -24.87 -6.17
N TYR A 127 11.06 -23.55 -6.00
CA TYR A 127 12.12 -22.75 -6.66
C TYR A 127 13.53 -23.19 -6.21
N ASP A 128 13.76 -23.38 -4.91
CA ASP A 128 15.04 -23.87 -4.39
C ASP A 128 15.41 -25.25 -4.96
N ALA A 129 14.42 -26.12 -5.17
CA ALA A 129 14.64 -27.42 -5.80
C ALA A 129 15.09 -27.31 -7.28
N VAL A 130 14.59 -26.32 -8.04
CA VAL A 130 15.07 -26.06 -9.41
C VAL A 130 16.54 -25.63 -9.38
N LEU A 131 16.88 -24.70 -8.50
CA LEU A 131 18.22 -24.11 -8.40
C LEU A 131 19.28 -25.11 -7.93
N ARG A 132 18.94 -26.01 -6.99
CA ARG A 132 19.89 -27.01 -6.46
C ARG A 132 20.20 -28.14 -7.43
N ARG A 133 19.24 -28.51 -8.27
CA ARG A 133 19.37 -29.67 -9.16
C ARG A 133 20.16 -29.33 -10.41
N ASP A 134 19.96 -28.14 -10.96
CA ASP A 134 20.73 -27.66 -12.10
C ASP A 134 20.73 -26.13 -12.14
N ALA A 135 21.84 -25.54 -11.67
CA ALA A 135 22.05 -24.10 -11.73
C ALA A 135 22.19 -23.57 -13.18
N ALA A 136 22.43 -24.44 -14.17
CA ALA A 136 22.47 -24.10 -15.60
C ALA A 136 21.12 -24.31 -16.31
N SER A 137 20.06 -24.69 -15.57
CA SER A 137 18.71 -24.81 -16.11
C SER A 137 18.29 -23.49 -16.79
N PRO A 138 17.63 -23.54 -17.96
CA PRO A 138 17.07 -22.34 -18.60
C PRO A 138 16.11 -21.56 -17.70
N HIS A 139 15.51 -22.20 -16.70
CA HIS A 139 14.60 -21.59 -15.73
C HIS A 139 15.29 -21.14 -14.43
N ALA A 140 16.60 -21.32 -14.29
CA ALA A 140 17.32 -20.91 -13.09
C ALA A 140 17.21 -19.39 -12.82
N PRO A 141 17.31 -18.48 -13.81
CA PRO A 141 17.11 -17.05 -13.57
C PRO A 141 15.71 -16.74 -13.01
N GLU A 142 14.65 -17.22 -13.68
CA GLU A 142 13.27 -17.00 -13.26
C GLU A 142 12.99 -17.64 -11.90
N ALA A 143 13.53 -18.82 -11.63
CA ALA A 143 13.38 -19.49 -10.34
C ALA A 143 14.04 -18.70 -9.20
N LEU A 144 15.24 -18.15 -9.39
CA LEU A 144 15.90 -17.32 -8.37
C LEU A 144 15.16 -15.99 -8.16
N TYR A 145 14.64 -15.40 -9.24
CA TYR A 145 13.80 -14.22 -9.16
C TYR A 145 12.49 -14.49 -8.39
N GLY A 146 11.79 -15.58 -8.71
CA GLY A 146 10.58 -16.04 -8.03
C GLY A 146 10.84 -16.44 -6.56
N LEU A 147 12.04 -16.96 -6.25
CA LEU A 147 12.48 -17.21 -4.88
C LEU A 147 12.58 -15.90 -4.09
N GLY A 148 13.22 -14.86 -4.66
CA GLY A 148 13.31 -13.55 -4.03
C GLY A 148 11.94 -12.96 -3.70
N TRP A 149 10.98 -13.07 -4.64
CA TRP A 149 9.59 -12.69 -4.40
C TRP A 149 8.89 -13.49 -3.32
N SER A 150 9.08 -14.81 -3.32
CA SER A 150 8.50 -15.68 -2.31
C SER A 150 8.99 -15.31 -0.90
N GLU A 151 10.27 -14.94 -0.76
CA GLU A 151 10.83 -14.46 0.51
C GLU A 151 10.24 -13.11 0.96
N LEU A 152 9.98 -12.17 0.03
CA LEU A 152 9.29 -10.91 0.37
C LEU A 152 7.85 -11.16 0.86
N GLU A 153 7.11 -12.02 0.19
CA GLU A 153 5.74 -12.37 0.59
C GLU A 153 5.69 -13.08 1.96
N LEU A 154 6.73 -13.86 2.28
CA LEU A 154 6.94 -14.49 3.59
C LEU A 154 7.46 -13.53 4.68
N LYS A 155 7.58 -12.22 4.37
CA LYS A 155 8.12 -11.20 5.29
C LYS A 155 9.56 -11.49 5.73
N ARG A 156 10.36 -12.03 4.81
CA ARG A 156 11.79 -12.34 4.98
C ARG A 156 12.63 -11.47 4.02
N PRO A 157 12.77 -10.17 4.31
CA PRO A 157 13.40 -9.23 3.38
C PRO A 157 14.91 -9.48 3.20
N GLU A 158 15.64 -9.97 4.19
CA GLU A 158 17.09 -10.24 4.04
C GLU A 158 17.38 -11.41 3.09
N PRO A 159 16.69 -12.56 3.18
CA PRO A 159 16.80 -13.60 2.14
C PRO A 159 16.42 -13.12 0.74
N ALA A 160 15.42 -12.25 0.61
CA ALA A 160 15.06 -11.67 -0.68
C ALA A 160 16.18 -10.78 -1.25
N VAL A 161 16.81 -9.96 -0.42
CA VAL A 161 17.99 -9.15 -0.80
C VAL A 161 19.12 -10.05 -1.31
N ALA A 162 19.39 -11.16 -0.64
CA ALA A 162 20.40 -12.12 -1.10
C ALA A 162 20.04 -12.70 -2.47
N ALA A 163 18.81 -13.20 -2.65
CA ALA A 163 18.36 -13.78 -3.91
C ALA A 163 18.46 -12.80 -5.09
N PHE A 164 18.04 -11.54 -4.93
CA PHE A 164 18.15 -10.54 -6.00
C PHE A 164 19.60 -10.14 -6.29
N ARG A 165 20.47 -10.07 -5.27
CA ARG A 165 21.91 -9.82 -5.48
C ARG A 165 22.56 -10.96 -6.25
N ASP A 166 22.29 -12.20 -5.85
CA ASP A 166 22.82 -13.39 -6.51
C ASP A 166 22.34 -13.48 -7.96
N PHE A 167 21.08 -13.11 -8.22
CA PHE A 167 20.53 -12.99 -9.57
C PHE A 167 21.32 -11.99 -10.42
N LEU A 168 21.56 -10.79 -9.91
CA LEU A 168 22.26 -9.73 -10.65
C LEU A 168 23.74 -10.03 -10.85
N ALA A 169 24.37 -10.75 -9.92
CA ALA A 169 25.74 -11.21 -10.06
C ALA A 169 25.88 -12.32 -11.12
N THR A 170 24.91 -13.23 -11.17
CA THR A 170 24.96 -14.41 -12.05
C THR A 170 24.46 -14.09 -13.46
N TRP A 171 23.40 -13.29 -13.59
CA TRP A 171 22.76 -12.98 -14.87
C TRP A 171 22.51 -11.47 -15.07
N PRO A 172 23.59 -10.65 -15.12
CA PRO A 172 23.46 -9.19 -15.23
C PRO A 172 22.79 -8.69 -16.51
N GLN A 173 22.75 -9.51 -17.57
CA GLN A 173 22.14 -9.18 -18.87
C GLN A 173 20.78 -9.86 -19.09
N HIS A 174 20.22 -10.54 -18.07
CA HIS A 174 18.91 -11.17 -18.20
C HIS A 174 17.81 -10.12 -18.35
N ALA A 175 16.72 -10.47 -19.04
CA ALA A 175 15.57 -9.57 -19.22
C ALA A 175 14.93 -9.12 -17.90
N LEU A 176 15.06 -9.92 -16.83
CA LEU A 176 14.58 -9.59 -15.48
C LEU A 176 15.58 -8.77 -14.64
N ALA A 177 16.82 -8.55 -15.10
CA ALA A 177 17.83 -7.82 -14.34
C ALA A 177 17.41 -6.38 -13.95
N PRO A 178 16.74 -5.60 -14.82
CA PRO A 178 16.19 -4.31 -14.39
C PRO A 178 15.20 -4.48 -13.24
N SER A 179 14.20 -5.36 -13.38
CA SER A 179 13.20 -5.61 -12.34
C SER A 179 13.85 -6.08 -11.03
N ALA A 180 14.81 -7.01 -11.09
CA ALA A 180 15.55 -7.48 -9.92
C ALA A 180 16.32 -6.35 -9.23
N THR A 181 16.94 -5.45 -10.00
CA THR A 181 17.64 -4.25 -9.48
C THR A 181 16.66 -3.33 -8.75
N PHE A 182 15.50 -3.06 -9.34
CA PHE A 182 14.48 -2.23 -8.70
C PHE A 182 13.98 -2.85 -7.39
N TYR A 183 13.62 -4.14 -7.40
CA TYR A 183 13.09 -4.80 -6.20
C TYR A 183 14.14 -4.95 -5.10
N LEU A 184 15.39 -5.23 -5.45
CA LEU A 184 16.51 -5.17 -4.51
C LEU A 184 16.59 -3.79 -3.85
N ALA A 185 16.59 -2.72 -4.66
CA ALA A 185 16.71 -1.37 -4.14
C ALA A 185 15.51 -0.96 -3.27
N ARG A 186 14.28 -1.29 -3.69
CA ARG A 186 13.06 -1.06 -2.90
C ARG A 186 13.13 -1.76 -1.54
N THR A 187 13.52 -3.03 -1.51
CA THR A 187 13.67 -3.78 -0.26
C THR A 187 14.76 -3.18 0.63
N LEU A 188 15.85 -2.66 0.06
CA LEU A 188 16.88 -1.95 0.82
C LEU A 188 16.37 -0.63 1.41
N VAL A 189 15.53 0.13 0.69
CA VAL A 189 14.86 1.33 1.22
C VAL A 189 13.93 0.98 2.39
N GLU A 190 13.14 -0.10 2.27
CA GLU A 190 12.27 -0.60 3.34
C GLU A 190 13.06 -1.02 4.58
N LEU A 191 14.24 -1.62 4.38
CA LEU A 191 15.19 -1.97 5.44
C LEU A 191 16.01 -0.77 5.95
N THR A 192 15.72 0.46 5.51
CA THR A 192 16.44 1.70 5.86
C THR A 192 17.93 1.71 5.46
N ARG A 193 18.35 0.80 4.57
CA ARG A 193 19.72 0.68 4.05
C ARG A 193 19.92 1.61 2.86
N TYR A 194 19.73 2.91 3.08
CA TYR A 194 19.70 3.91 2.01
C TYR A 194 21.02 4.01 1.23
N ALA A 195 22.16 3.86 1.90
CA ALA A 195 23.48 3.88 1.26
C ALA A 195 23.67 2.76 0.23
N ASP A 196 23.02 1.60 0.43
CA ASP A 196 23.06 0.50 -0.53
C ASP A 196 22.02 0.68 -1.66
N ALA A 197 20.88 1.30 -1.35
CA ALA A 197 19.77 1.47 -2.29
C ALA A 197 20.00 2.59 -3.31
N GLU A 198 20.59 3.71 -2.87
CA GLU A 198 20.80 4.90 -3.69
C GLU A 198 21.54 4.62 -5.01
N PRO A 199 22.72 3.96 -5.02
CA PRO A 199 23.43 3.71 -6.27
C PRO A 199 22.63 2.81 -7.22
N LEU A 200 21.87 1.83 -6.69
CA LEU A 200 21.02 0.96 -7.51
C LEU A 200 19.88 1.74 -8.18
N LEU A 201 19.24 2.66 -7.46
CA LEU A 201 18.14 3.49 -7.99
C LEU A 201 18.66 4.52 -9.00
N GLY A 202 19.81 5.15 -8.71
CA GLY A 202 20.47 6.08 -9.61
C GLY A 202 20.87 5.42 -10.93
N ASP A 203 21.53 4.26 -10.84
CA ASP A 203 21.90 3.47 -12.02
C ASP A 203 20.67 2.99 -12.79
N PHE A 204 19.61 2.57 -12.10
CA PHE A 204 18.38 2.13 -12.74
C PHE A 204 17.74 3.26 -13.55
N ALA A 205 17.61 4.46 -12.95
CA ALA A 205 17.04 5.62 -13.63
C ALA A 205 17.88 6.05 -14.86
N ALA A 206 19.21 5.90 -14.80
CA ALA A 206 20.11 6.25 -15.90
C ALA A 206 20.13 5.20 -17.03
N LYS A 207 20.16 3.90 -16.69
CA LYS A 207 20.28 2.79 -17.65
C LYS A 207 18.95 2.35 -18.24
N HIS A 208 17.85 2.56 -17.52
CA HIS A 208 16.53 2.06 -17.88
C HIS A 208 15.43 3.15 -17.84
N PRO A 209 15.62 4.33 -18.47
CA PRO A 209 14.68 5.45 -18.38
C PRO A 209 13.29 5.15 -18.97
N GLY A 210 13.19 4.19 -19.90
CA GLY A 210 11.93 3.76 -20.51
C GLY A 210 11.27 2.55 -19.83
N HIS A 211 11.84 2.02 -18.75
CA HIS A 211 11.26 0.87 -18.05
C HIS A 211 9.99 1.28 -17.30
N ALA A 212 9.00 0.40 -17.20
CA ALA A 212 7.73 0.67 -16.51
C ALA A 212 7.90 1.06 -15.02
N LEU A 213 9.01 0.65 -14.40
CA LEU A 213 9.38 0.94 -13.00
C LEU A 213 10.27 2.18 -12.85
N ALA A 214 10.62 2.88 -13.94
CA ALA A 214 11.48 4.07 -13.88
C ALA A 214 10.88 5.21 -13.05
N PRO A 215 9.58 5.54 -13.15
CA PRO A 215 8.98 6.54 -12.28
C PRO A 215 9.05 6.16 -10.79
N ASP A 216 8.74 4.91 -10.44
CA ASP A 216 8.86 4.41 -9.07
C ASP A 216 10.30 4.47 -8.55
N ALA A 217 11.29 4.15 -9.40
CA ALA A 217 12.70 4.21 -9.05
C ALA A 217 13.15 5.65 -8.76
N GLN A 218 12.71 6.61 -9.58
CA GLN A 218 12.98 8.05 -9.39
C GLN A 218 12.37 8.56 -8.08
N TYR A 219 11.13 8.17 -7.77
CA TYR A 219 10.51 8.48 -6.50
C TYR A 219 11.29 7.89 -5.31
N LEU A 220 11.64 6.60 -5.39
CA LEU A 220 12.38 5.91 -4.33
C LEU A 220 13.78 6.49 -4.13
N LEU A 221 14.45 6.97 -5.19
CA LEU A 221 15.76 7.62 -5.10
C LEU A 221 15.66 8.89 -4.25
N GLY A 222 14.73 9.78 -4.60
CA GLY A 222 14.51 11.00 -3.85
C GLY A 222 14.10 10.73 -2.41
N LEU A 223 13.21 9.75 -2.18
CA LEU A 223 12.82 9.32 -0.84
C LEU A 223 14.02 8.78 -0.04
N ALA A 224 14.83 7.91 -0.62
CA ALA A 224 16.01 7.33 0.03
C ALA A 224 17.00 8.42 0.45
N ARG A 225 17.29 9.39 -0.42
CA ARG A 225 18.16 10.54 -0.12
C ARG A 225 17.62 11.41 1.00
N VAL A 226 16.33 11.77 0.95
CA VAL A 226 15.69 12.53 2.04
C VAL A 226 15.84 11.80 3.37
N ARG A 227 15.61 10.48 3.39
CA ARG A 227 15.67 9.65 4.61
C ARG A 227 17.11 9.37 5.08
N ALA A 228 18.08 9.39 4.16
CA ALA A 228 19.51 9.30 4.45
C ALA A 228 20.09 10.60 5.03
N GLY A 229 19.38 11.72 4.92
CA GLY A 229 19.80 13.03 5.42
C GLY A 229 20.22 14.01 4.33
N ASP A 230 20.33 13.58 3.07
CA ASP A 230 20.56 14.48 1.94
C ASP A 230 19.22 15.09 1.47
N HIS A 231 18.70 15.97 2.32
CA HIS A 231 17.40 16.61 2.14
C HIS A 231 17.34 17.43 0.85
N ARG A 232 18.44 18.12 0.50
CA ARG A 232 18.48 18.99 -0.67
C ARG A 232 18.46 18.19 -1.96
N ALA A 233 19.33 17.19 -2.09
CA ALA A 233 19.34 16.34 -3.29
C ALA A 233 18.04 15.55 -3.40
N GLY A 234 17.59 14.94 -2.29
CA GLY A 234 16.36 14.16 -2.30
C GLY A 234 15.11 14.98 -2.67
N VAL A 235 14.99 16.23 -2.18
CA VAL A 235 13.91 17.13 -2.60
C VAL A 235 14.02 17.50 -4.08
N ALA A 236 15.23 17.74 -4.60
CA ALA A 236 15.43 18.01 -6.02
C ALA A 236 14.98 16.83 -6.89
N ASP A 237 15.32 15.60 -6.52
CA ASP A 237 14.89 14.39 -7.22
C ASP A 237 13.38 14.20 -7.17
N LEU A 238 12.75 14.38 -6.01
CA LEU A 238 11.30 14.28 -5.88
C LEU A 238 10.57 15.34 -6.71
N ARG A 239 11.11 16.56 -6.78
CA ARG A 239 10.56 17.64 -7.64
C ARG A 239 10.67 17.27 -9.10
N ALA A 240 11.81 16.73 -9.53
CA ALA A 240 12.00 16.25 -10.90
C ALA A 240 11.00 15.12 -11.24
N PHE A 241 10.77 14.19 -10.31
CA PHE A 241 9.77 13.15 -10.44
C PHE A 241 8.34 13.71 -10.59
N VAL A 242 7.91 14.64 -9.73
CA VAL A 242 6.57 15.26 -9.81
C VAL A 242 6.39 16.04 -11.12
N ALA A 243 7.44 16.76 -11.56
CA ALA A 243 7.39 17.51 -12.82
C ALA A 243 7.31 16.59 -14.05
N ALA A 244 8.03 15.46 -14.04
CA ALA A 244 8.02 14.50 -15.14
C ALA A 244 6.75 13.64 -15.17
N HIS A 245 6.20 13.31 -14.00
CA HIS A 245 5.08 12.37 -13.86
C HIS A 245 3.94 12.91 -12.99
N PRO A 246 3.31 14.05 -13.38
CA PRO A 246 2.33 14.74 -12.53
C PRO A 246 1.07 13.91 -12.23
N SER A 247 0.71 12.95 -13.09
CA SER A 247 -0.42 12.04 -12.89
C SER A 247 -0.06 10.69 -12.26
N HIS A 248 1.20 10.49 -11.85
CA HIS A 248 1.63 9.23 -11.22
C HIS A 248 0.96 9.05 -9.84
N PRO A 249 0.55 7.84 -9.45
CA PRO A 249 -0.04 7.59 -8.12
C PRO A 249 0.82 8.03 -6.93
N LEU A 250 2.15 8.08 -7.12
CA LEU A 250 3.10 8.52 -6.10
C LEU A 250 3.36 10.04 -6.09
N ALA A 251 2.88 10.81 -7.07
CA ALA A 251 3.11 12.26 -7.13
C ALA A 251 2.58 13.00 -5.88
N PRO A 252 1.37 12.72 -5.35
CA PRO A 252 0.92 13.31 -4.10
C PRO A 252 1.79 12.93 -2.88
N ALA A 253 2.30 11.70 -2.85
CA ALA A 253 3.20 11.26 -1.78
C ALA A 253 4.55 11.97 -1.85
N ALA A 254 5.10 12.15 -3.06
CA ALA A 254 6.32 12.92 -3.30
C ALA A 254 6.15 14.38 -2.87
N GLN A 255 5.04 15.01 -3.24
CA GLN A 255 4.73 16.40 -2.85
C GLN A 255 4.69 16.56 -1.32
N ARG A 256 4.09 15.60 -0.61
CA ARG A 256 4.06 15.59 0.85
C ARG A 256 5.47 15.51 1.44
N VAL A 257 6.30 14.59 0.95
CA VAL A 257 7.68 14.43 1.42
C VAL A 257 8.50 15.69 1.13
N ILE A 258 8.33 16.33 -0.03
CA ILE A 258 8.95 17.61 -0.37
C ILE A 258 8.55 18.67 0.66
N THR A 259 7.24 18.87 0.88
CA THR A 259 6.73 19.89 1.79
C THR A 259 7.22 19.65 3.22
N GLU A 260 7.11 18.43 3.74
CA GLU A 260 7.56 18.09 5.09
C GLU A 260 9.06 18.33 5.28
N THR A 261 9.86 17.93 4.29
CA THR A 261 11.33 18.08 4.32
C THR A 261 11.74 19.54 4.29
N LEU A 262 11.19 20.32 3.37
CA LEU A 262 11.48 21.74 3.25
C LEU A 262 10.95 22.54 4.43
N THR A 263 9.76 22.19 4.91
CA THR A 263 9.23 22.73 6.15
C THR A 263 10.29 22.54 7.21
N ARG A 264 10.75 21.32 7.48
CA ARG A 264 11.68 21.06 8.58
C ARG A 264 13.10 21.62 8.40
N TYR A 265 13.69 21.46 7.22
CA TYR A 265 15.13 21.67 6.97
C TYR A 265 15.44 22.70 5.88
N GLY A 266 14.43 23.14 5.12
CA GLY A 266 14.61 24.08 4.04
C GLY A 266 14.97 25.48 4.54
N ASP A 267 15.73 26.20 3.73
CA ASP A 267 16.06 27.59 4.03
C ASP A 267 14.89 28.55 3.74
N ARG A 268 15.06 29.82 4.11
CA ARG A 268 14.03 30.84 3.94
C ARG A 268 13.60 31.03 2.47
N GLN A 269 14.53 30.90 1.52
CA GLN A 269 14.21 31.03 0.10
C GLN A 269 13.45 29.81 -0.41
N GLU A 270 13.89 28.60 -0.05
CA GLU A 270 13.21 27.36 -0.46
C GLU A 270 11.78 27.28 0.07
N LEU A 271 11.57 27.67 1.33
CA LEU A 271 10.24 27.81 1.93
C LEU A 271 9.40 28.84 1.16
N LEU A 272 9.97 29.99 0.81
CA LEU A 272 9.25 31.06 0.09
C LEU A 272 8.80 30.60 -1.30
N GLU A 273 9.67 29.93 -2.05
CA GLU A 273 9.31 29.40 -3.37
C GLU A 273 8.25 28.30 -3.27
N THR A 274 8.38 27.40 -2.29
CA THR A 274 7.38 26.33 -2.06
C THR A 274 6.00 26.91 -1.71
N TYR A 275 5.97 27.93 -0.84
CA TYR A 275 4.74 28.67 -0.54
C TYR A 275 4.07 29.24 -1.79
N LYS A 276 4.83 29.87 -2.70
CA LYS A 276 4.29 30.41 -3.95
C LYS A 276 3.71 29.31 -4.83
N THR A 277 4.48 28.23 -5.05
CA THR A 277 4.05 27.10 -5.88
C THR A 277 2.75 26.50 -5.36
N LEU A 278 2.63 26.28 -4.04
CA LEU A 278 1.43 25.72 -3.43
C LEU A 278 0.20 26.63 -3.59
N LEU A 279 0.37 27.95 -3.56
CA LEU A 279 -0.74 28.89 -3.79
C LEU A 279 -1.19 28.99 -5.24
N GLU A 280 -0.27 28.76 -6.19
CA GLU A 280 -0.50 28.81 -7.64
C GLU A 280 -1.04 27.49 -8.20
N GLN A 281 -1.06 26.41 -7.41
CA GLN A 281 -1.62 25.13 -7.83
C GLN A 281 -3.06 25.27 -8.33
N THR A 282 -3.30 24.76 -9.54
CA THR A 282 -4.58 24.82 -10.23
C THR A 282 -4.99 23.42 -10.73
N PRO A 283 -6.13 22.86 -10.27
CA PRO A 283 -7.01 23.42 -9.25
C PRO A 283 -6.33 23.43 -7.86
N PRO A 284 -6.72 24.37 -6.98
CA PRO A 284 -6.26 24.36 -5.61
C PRO A 284 -6.67 23.06 -4.91
N SER A 285 -5.85 22.59 -3.98
CA SER A 285 -6.17 21.47 -3.08
C SER A 285 -6.19 21.93 -1.62
N ALA A 286 -6.93 21.22 -0.78
CA ALA A 286 -6.99 21.53 0.65
C ALA A 286 -5.61 21.37 1.30
N GLU A 287 -4.86 20.33 0.92
CA GLU A 287 -3.49 20.07 1.37
C GLU A 287 -2.56 21.22 1.00
N ALA A 288 -2.59 21.69 -0.25
CA ALA A 288 -1.68 22.75 -0.69
C ALA A 288 -1.96 24.08 0.02
N LEU A 289 -3.23 24.43 0.23
CA LEU A 289 -3.59 25.64 0.96
C LEU A 289 -3.23 25.54 2.45
N TYR A 290 -3.39 24.35 3.05
CA TYR A 290 -2.97 24.11 4.43
C TYR A 290 -1.45 24.23 4.57
N ASP A 291 -0.70 23.54 3.71
CA ASP A 291 0.76 23.54 3.68
C ASP A 291 1.33 24.93 3.40
N ALA A 292 0.74 25.68 2.46
CA ALA A 292 1.11 27.06 2.19
C ALA A 292 0.97 27.94 3.43
N GLY A 293 -0.13 27.80 4.18
CA GLY A 293 -0.31 28.56 5.43
C GLY A 293 0.68 28.15 6.52
N SER A 294 0.96 26.85 6.67
CA SER A 294 1.97 26.33 7.60
C SER A 294 3.37 26.86 7.30
N ILE A 295 3.76 26.88 6.02
CA ILE A 295 5.04 27.45 5.57
C ILE A 295 5.08 28.96 5.81
N ALA A 296 4.01 29.68 5.48
CA ALA A 296 3.93 31.12 5.73
C ALA A 296 4.07 31.46 7.22
N GLY A 297 3.50 30.64 8.11
CA GLY A 297 3.68 30.75 9.55
C GLY A 297 5.14 30.60 9.98
N ARG A 298 5.86 29.62 9.42
CA ARG A 298 7.31 29.43 9.66
C ARG A 298 8.18 30.57 9.14
N LEU A 299 7.74 31.23 8.06
CA LEU A 299 8.40 32.40 7.50
C LEU A 299 8.13 33.70 8.30
N ASP A 300 7.32 33.61 9.37
CA ASP A 300 6.79 34.74 10.14
C ASP A 300 5.93 35.69 9.28
N ARG A 301 5.28 35.15 8.24
CA ARG A 301 4.42 35.89 7.32
C ARG A 301 2.96 35.70 7.71
N ARG A 302 2.56 36.23 8.87
CA ARG A 302 1.21 36.07 9.45
C ARG A 302 0.07 36.37 8.45
N ARG A 303 0.17 37.47 7.71
CA ARG A 303 -0.88 37.87 6.74
C ARG A 303 -1.07 36.83 5.64
N ASP A 304 0.03 36.23 5.20
CA ASP A 304 0.04 35.24 4.14
C ASP A 304 -0.46 33.88 4.64
N GLN A 305 -0.13 33.53 5.88
CA GLN A 305 -0.71 32.38 6.57
C GLN A 305 -2.23 32.50 6.68
N GLU A 306 -2.72 33.63 7.20
CA GLU A 306 -4.15 33.90 7.33
C GLU A 306 -4.85 33.90 5.97
N ALA A 307 -4.23 34.48 4.93
CA ALA A 307 -4.79 34.48 3.58
C ALA A 307 -4.94 33.06 3.00
N ALA A 308 -3.89 32.23 3.13
CA ALA A 308 -3.92 30.85 2.65
C ALA A 308 -5.00 30.01 3.37
N TRP A 309 -5.04 30.07 4.70
CA TRP A 309 -6.01 29.30 5.48
C TRP A 309 -7.43 29.87 5.40
N LYS A 310 -7.62 31.17 5.14
CA LYS A 310 -8.93 31.74 4.82
C LYS A 310 -9.44 31.24 3.46
N ARG A 311 -8.54 31.09 2.48
CA ARG A 311 -8.87 30.48 1.19
C ARG A 311 -9.24 29.02 1.37
N LEU A 312 -8.49 28.27 2.17
CA LEU A 312 -8.81 26.88 2.56
C LEU A 312 -10.22 26.77 3.13
N ALA A 313 -10.57 27.59 4.12
CA ALA A 313 -11.88 27.58 4.74
C ALA A 313 -13.03 27.96 3.78
N LYS A 314 -12.75 28.79 2.78
CA LYS A 314 -13.73 29.21 1.77
C LYS A 314 -13.98 28.13 0.72
N GLU A 315 -12.91 27.49 0.23
CA GLU A 315 -12.99 26.53 -0.88
C GLU A 315 -13.27 25.11 -0.40
N PHE A 316 -12.88 24.78 0.83
CA PHE A 316 -13.00 23.45 1.43
C PHE A 316 -13.59 23.49 2.85
N PRO A 317 -14.81 24.06 3.05
CA PRO A 317 -15.36 24.33 4.39
C PRO A 317 -15.52 23.08 5.27
N GLU A 318 -15.86 21.93 4.68
CA GLU A 318 -16.10 20.66 5.38
C GLU A 318 -14.83 19.79 5.50
N HIS A 319 -13.68 20.27 5.00
CA HIS A 319 -12.45 19.49 5.00
C HIS A 319 -11.77 19.52 6.38
N ALA A 320 -11.22 18.38 6.82
CA ALA A 320 -10.59 18.27 8.13
C ALA A 320 -9.48 19.31 8.38
N LEU A 321 -8.67 19.58 7.35
CA LEU A 321 -7.59 20.59 7.41
C LEU A 321 -8.10 22.01 7.67
N THR A 322 -9.32 22.35 7.26
CA THR A 322 -9.93 23.66 7.53
C THR A 322 -10.09 23.89 9.03
N HIS A 323 -10.59 22.88 9.75
CA HIS A 323 -10.78 22.98 11.19
C HIS A 323 -9.46 22.89 11.97
N ARG A 324 -8.48 22.12 11.47
CA ARG A 324 -7.12 22.11 12.04
C ARG A 324 -6.44 23.47 11.91
N ALA A 325 -6.47 24.08 10.72
CA ALA A 325 -5.96 25.43 10.49
C ALA A 325 -6.63 26.47 11.40
N ALA A 326 -7.96 26.39 11.55
CA ALA A 326 -8.69 27.26 12.47
C ALA A 326 -8.26 27.07 13.93
N LEU A 327 -8.04 25.83 14.39
CA LEU A 327 -7.56 25.56 15.75
C LEU A 327 -6.14 26.11 15.96
N GLU A 328 -5.26 26.02 14.96
CA GLU A 328 -3.92 26.60 15.02
C GLU A 328 -3.94 28.12 15.10
N LEU A 329 -4.75 28.79 14.26
CA LEU A 329 -4.96 30.24 14.34
C LEU A 329 -5.52 30.65 15.70
N ALA A 330 -6.47 29.88 16.23
CA ALA A 330 -7.05 30.13 17.54
C ALA A 330 -5.99 30.06 18.66
N ASN A 331 -5.14 29.04 18.64
CA ASN A 331 -4.05 28.88 19.60
C ASN A 331 -3.04 30.02 19.50
N ALA A 332 -2.66 30.41 18.28
CA ALA A 332 -1.74 31.52 18.04
C ALA A 332 -2.32 32.84 18.56
N ALA A 333 -3.58 33.14 18.25
CA ALA A 333 -4.28 34.33 18.74
C ALA A 333 -4.42 34.32 20.27
N TYR A 334 -4.71 33.17 20.88
CA TYR A 334 -4.82 33.04 22.33
C TYR A 334 -3.49 33.35 23.03
N LYS A 335 -2.37 32.84 22.52
CA LYS A 335 -1.02 33.14 23.02
C LYS A 335 -0.66 34.62 22.93
N ARG A 336 -1.17 35.33 21.92
CA ARG A 336 -1.01 36.78 21.74
C ARG A 336 -2.02 37.62 22.51
N HIS A 337 -2.89 37.00 23.30
CA HIS A 337 -3.98 37.68 24.03
C HIS A 337 -5.02 38.36 23.13
N GLU A 338 -5.12 37.96 21.87
CA GLU A 338 -6.12 38.41 20.90
C GLU A 338 -7.43 37.64 21.09
N TRP A 339 -8.04 37.76 22.27
CA TRP A 339 -9.13 36.88 22.72
C TRP A 339 -10.34 36.81 21.77
N LYS A 340 -10.66 37.92 21.09
CA LYS A 340 -11.77 37.96 20.12
C LYS A 340 -11.50 37.06 18.91
N GLU A 341 -10.28 37.12 18.38
CA GLU A 341 -9.85 36.31 17.24
C GLU A 341 -9.69 34.85 17.66
N ALA A 342 -9.09 34.61 18.82
CA ALA A 342 -8.98 33.27 19.40
C ALA A 342 -10.35 32.58 19.53
N ALA A 343 -11.35 33.29 20.09
CA ALA A 343 -12.70 32.76 20.21
C ALA A 343 -13.32 32.47 18.84
N ALA A 344 -13.22 33.40 17.88
CA ALA A 344 -13.81 33.22 16.55
C ALA A 344 -13.25 31.98 15.82
N GLN A 345 -11.92 31.83 15.83
CA GLN A 345 -11.25 30.70 15.18
C GLN A 345 -11.49 29.38 15.94
N ALA A 346 -11.49 29.41 17.28
CA ALA A 346 -11.78 28.22 18.08
C ALA A 346 -13.21 27.71 17.84
N HIS A 347 -14.20 28.61 17.79
CA HIS A 347 -15.59 28.24 17.46
C HIS A 347 -15.70 27.63 16.06
N ALA A 348 -15.02 28.20 15.05
CA ALA A 348 -14.98 27.63 13.71
C ALA A 348 -14.38 26.21 13.68
N ALA A 349 -13.36 25.93 14.51
CA ALA A 349 -12.73 24.63 14.61
C ALA A 349 -13.63 23.55 15.29
N THR A 350 -14.65 23.94 16.05
CA THR A 350 -15.56 22.99 16.72
C THR A 350 -16.41 22.15 15.76
N ALA A 351 -16.54 22.58 14.50
CA ALA A 351 -17.24 21.82 13.46
C ALA A 351 -16.44 20.59 12.96
N SER A 352 -15.19 20.41 13.40
CA SER A 352 -14.37 19.26 13.00
C SER A 352 -15.03 17.93 13.29
N ALA A 353 -14.98 17.00 12.33
CA ALA A 353 -15.36 15.60 12.53
C ALA A 353 -14.38 14.87 13.47
N GLU A 354 -13.11 15.30 13.51
CA GLU A 354 -12.08 14.71 14.37
C GLU A 354 -12.35 15.06 15.84
N THR A 355 -12.59 14.04 16.67
CA THR A 355 -12.94 14.19 18.09
C THR A 355 -11.88 14.96 18.87
N GLY A 356 -10.59 14.68 18.62
CA GLY A 356 -9.47 15.40 19.26
C GLY A 356 -9.48 16.89 18.95
N VAL A 357 -9.50 17.26 17.66
CA VAL A 357 -9.55 18.66 17.21
C VAL A 357 -10.80 19.37 17.76
N ARG A 358 -11.96 18.72 17.69
CA ARG A 358 -13.22 19.29 18.20
C ARG A 358 -13.17 19.54 19.70
N ALA A 359 -12.65 18.61 20.49
CA ALA A 359 -12.55 18.75 21.94
C ALA A 359 -11.58 19.87 22.35
N GLU A 360 -10.42 19.95 21.71
CA GLU A 360 -9.46 21.03 21.94
C GLU A 360 -10.02 22.40 21.53
N ALA A 361 -10.69 22.46 20.38
CA ALA A 361 -11.37 23.67 19.91
C ALA A 361 -12.44 24.16 20.89
N LEU A 362 -13.26 23.24 21.42
CA LEU A 362 -14.28 23.57 22.43
C LEU A 362 -13.67 24.07 23.74
N LEU A 363 -12.60 23.42 24.21
CA LEU A 363 -11.86 23.89 25.38
C LEU A 363 -11.33 25.31 25.18
N LEU A 364 -10.64 25.55 24.06
CA LEU A 364 -10.03 26.85 23.75
C LEU A 364 -11.10 27.94 23.52
N ALA A 365 -12.21 27.61 22.88
CA ALA A 365 -13.35 28.51 22.71
C ALA A 365 -13.91 28.94 24.07
N GLY A 366 -14.08 27.98 24.99
CA GLY A 366 -14.51 28.25 26.36
C GLY A 366 -13.52 29.14 27.13
N GLU A 367 -12.22 28.84 27.03
CA GLU A 367 -11.17 29.63 27.67
C GLU A 367 -11.13 31.08 27.11
N ALA A 368 -11.24 31.25 25.80
CA ALA A 368 -11.23 32.57 25.14
C ALA A 368 -12.49 33.38 25.48
N ASP A 369 -13.68 32.77 25.46
CA ASP A 369 -14.92 33.44 25.84
C ASP A 369 -14.96 33.82 27.32
N LEU A 370 -14.34 33.02 28.20
CA LEU A 370 -14.19 33.36 29.61
C LEU A 370 -13.32 34.61 29.80
N LYS A 371 -12.22 34.75 29.03
CA LYS A 371 -11.40 35.98 29.02
C LYS A 371 -12.18 37.20 28.53
N LEU A 372 -13.11 36.99 27.60
CA LEU A 372 -14.02 38.02 27.08
C LEU A 372 -15.25 38.28 27.97
N ARG A 373 -15.38 37.60 29.12
CA ARG A 373 -16.56 37.65 30.01
C ARG A 373 -17.87 37.22 29.34
N ARG A 374 -17.81 36.43 28.27
CA ARG A 374 -18.97 35.83 27.60
C ARG A 374 -19.38 34.54 28.31
N LEU A 375 -19.83 34.66 29.56
CA LEU A 375 -19.99 33.53 30.47
C LEU A 375 -20.96 32.44 29.95
N ALA A 376 -22.04 32.83 29.25
CA ALA A 376 -22.98 31.87 28.67
C ALA A 376 -22.35 31.03 27.55
N ALA A 377 -21.59 31.68 26.65
CA ALA A 377 -20.88 31.00 25.57
C ALA A 377 -19.76 30.10 26.11
N ALA A 378 -18.99 30.61 27.08
CA ALA A 378 -17.93 29.84 27.74
C ALA A 378 -18.48 28.56 28.39
N ALA A 379 -19.58 28.67 29.15
CA ALA A 379 -20.21 27.52 29.79
C ALA A 379 -20.66 26.48 28.76
N LYS A 380 -21.31 26.93 27.67
CA LYS A 380 -21.75 26.04 26.58
C LYS A 380 -20.59 25.28 25.95
N SER A 381 -19.48 25.95 25.65
CA SER A 381 -18.31 25.30 25.06
C SER A 381 -17.67 24.29 26.01
N PHE A 382 -17.50 24.62 27.29
CA PHE A 382 -16.95 23.70 28.28
C PHE A 382 -17.85 22.46 28.51
N GLU A 383 -19.18 22.65 28.53
CA GLU A 383 -20.13 21.54 28.65
C GLU A 383 -20.08 20.61 27.44
N ALA A 384 -19.97 21.18 26.24
CA ALA A 384 -19.90 20.42 25.00
C ALA A 384 -18.65 19.52 24.93
N VAL A 385 -17.54 19.84 25.61
CA VAL A 385 -16.37 18.94 25.71
C VAL A 385 -16.76 17.59 26.32
N GLY A 386 -17.67 17.57 27.30
CA GLY A 386 -18.14 16.34 27.94
C GLY A 386 -18.99 15.44 27.03
N ALA A 387 -19.52 15.99 25.93
CA ALA A 387 -20.34 15.27 24.95
C ALA A 387 -19.50 14.68 23.79
N VAL A 388 -18.22 15.01 23.71
CA VAL A 388 -17.33 14.44 22.68
C VAL A 388 -16.88 13.04 23.11
N ALA A 389 -17.01 12.06 22.21
CA ALA A 389 -16.55 10.70 22.44
C ALA A 389 -15.01 10.64 22.56
N ASP A 390 -14.51 9.76 23.42
CA ASP A 390 -13.08 9.45 23.60
C ASP A 390 -12.18 10.66 23.88
N VAL A 391 -12.71 11.70 24.53
CA VAL A 391 -11.92 12.88 24.94
C VAL A 391 -10.84 12.51 25.93
N GLU A 392 -9.62 12.95 25.63
CA GLU A 392 -8.47 12.84 26.53
C GLU A 392 -8.79 13.42 27.92
N ALA A 393 -8.40 12.70 28.97
CA ALA A 393 -8.69 13.10 30.34
C ALA A 393 -8.19 14.52 30.65
N GLY A 394 -7.01 14.91 30.14
CA GLY A 394 -6.48 16.27 30.32
C GLY A 394 -7.43 17.36 29.81
N VAL A 395 -7.91 17.24 28.57
CA VAL A 395 -8.87 18.16 27.96
C VAL A 395 -10.19 18.18 28.74
N ARG A 396 -10.71 17.01 29.10
CA ARG A 396 -11.96 16.85 29.85
C ARG A 396 -11.93 17.60 31.19
N TYR A 397 -10.91 17.38 32.00
CA TYR A 397 -10.84 17.97 33.34
C TYR A 397 -10.46 19.46 33.31
N ARG A 398 -9.68 19.90 32.33
CA ARG A 398 -9.46 21.34 32.08
C ARG A 398 -10.76 22.05 31.69
N ALA A 399 -11.57 21.45 30.84
CA ALA A 399 -12.88 22.02 30.49
C ALA A 399 -13.81 22.08 31.70
N LEU A 400 -13.82 21.04 32.54
CA LEU A 400 -14.62 21.02 33.76
C LEU A 400 -14.16 22.08 34.79
N ALA A 401 -12.84 22.29 34.91
CA ALA A 401 -12.28 23.38 35.71
C ALA A 401 -12.72 24.76 35.18
N GLY A 402 -12.67 24.96 33.87
CA GLY A 402 -13.16 26.15 33.18
C GLY A 402 -14.66 26.39 33.39
N LEU A 403 -15.46 25.31 33.36
CA LEU A 403 -16.89 25.35 33.66
C LEU A 403 -17.12 25.79 35.11
N GLY A 404 -16.38 25.24 36.07
CA GLY A 404 -16.42 25.65 37.48
C GLY A 404 -16.16 27.15 37.65
N LEU A 405 -15.10 27.67 37.02
CA LEU A 405 -14.78 29.10 37.03
C LEU A 405 -15.89 29.96 36.41
N THR A 406 -16.47 29.49 35.30
CA THR A 406 -17.55 30.19 34.60
C THR A 406 -18.81 30.26 35.47
N ARG A 407 -19.20 29.12 36.07
CA ARG A 407 -20.37 29.03 36.97
C ARG A 407 -20.18 29.87 38.23
N GLU A 408 -18.96 29.96 38.74
CA GLU A 408 -18.65 30.82 39.87
C GLU A 408 -18.79 32.31 39.53
N GLN A 409 -18.33 32.75 38.36
CA GLN A 409 -18.53 34.13 37.90
C GLN A 409 -20.01 34.44 37.65
N GLN A 410 -20.81 33.43 37.29
CA GLN A 410 -22.28 33.52 37.20
C GLN A 410 -22.98 33.49 38.57
N GLN A 411 -22.24 33.37 39.68
CA GLN A 411 -22.79 33.17 41.03
C GLN A 411 -23.62 31.89 41.19
N ASN A 412 -23.49 30.92 40.29
CA ASN A 412 -24.07 29.59 40.42
C ASN A 412 -23.15 28.71 41.27
N TRP A 413 -23.11 29.01 42.58
CA TRP A 413 -22.16 28.40 43.51
C TRP A 413 -22.29 26.88 43.62
N LYS A 414 -23.51 26.33 43.52
CA LYS A 414 -23.74 24.89 43.58
C LYS A 414 -23.13 24.17 42.39
N ALA A 415 -23.38 24.66 41.16
CA ALA A 415 -22.81 24.08 39.96
C ALA A 415 -21.28 24.23 39.91
N ALA A 416 -20.76 25.39 40.36
CA ALA A 416 -19.33 25.61 40.47
C ALA A 416 -18.67 24.60 41.42
N LEU A 417 -19.25 24.39 42.61
CA LEU A 417 -18.73 23.44 43.59
C LEU A 417 -18.70 22.00 43.03
N ALA A 418 -19.78 21.55 42.39
CA ALA A 418 -19.85 20.20 41.81
C ALA A 418 -18.78 19.96 40.74
N ALA A 419 -18.51 20.96 39.89
CA ALA A 419 -17.45 20.90 38.89
C ALA A 419 -16.07 20.78 39.57
N TYR A 420 -15.77 21.64 40.55
CA TYR A 420 -14.49 21.59 41.27
C TYR A 420 -14.27 20.29 42.05
N GLU A 421 -15.29 19.75 42.72
CA GLU A 421 -15.19 18.48 43.45
C GLU A 421 -14.93 17.30 42.51
N THR A 422 -15.52 17.31 41.32
CA THR A 422 -15.27 16.29 40.30
C THR A 422 -13.83 16.36 39.79
N VAL A 423 -13.30 17.56 39.51
CA VAL A 423 -11.89 17.74 39.12
C VAL A 423 -10.95 17.31 40.25
N ALA A 424 -11.21 17.75 41.48
CA ALA A 424 -10.40 17.43 42.66
C ALA A 424 -10.29 15.93 42.95
N SER A 425 -11.35 15.17 42.65
CA SER A 425 -11.41 13.73 42.94
C SER A 425 -10.92 12.85 41.78
N LYS A 426 -11.16 13.23 40.53
CA LYS A 426 -10.97 12.33 39.37
C LYS A 426 -9.93 12.79 38.35
N SER A 427 -9.44 14.03 38.41
CA SER A 427 -8.42 14.50 37.46
C SER A 427 -7.13 13.67 37.60
N PRO A 428 -6.49 13.23 36.51
CA PRO A 428 -5.17 12.59 36.58
C PRO A 428 -4.04 13.59 36.87
N ASP A 429 -4.23 14.87 36.56
CA ASP A 429 -3.28 15.96 36.84
C ASP A 429 -3.34 16.37 38.32
N ALA A 430 -2.24 16.16 39.04
CA ALA A 430 -2.11 16.49 40.47
C ALA A 430 -2.23 17.98 40.77
N THR A 431 -1.64 18.82 39.92
CA THR A 431 -1.67 20.28 40.07
C THR A 431 -3.11 20.78 39.92
N LEU A 432 -3.82 20.26 38.92
CA LEU A 432 -5.22 20.61 38.69
C LEU A 432 -6.13 20.10 39.82
N ARG A 433 -5.84 18.93 40.41
CA ARG A 433 -6.57 18.42 41.58
C ARG A 433 -6.41 19.34 42.79
N GLU A 434 -5.19 19.71 43.15
CA GLU A 434 -4.96 20.58 44.31
C GLU A 434 -5.59 21.96 44.12
N TRP A 435 -5.40 22.57 42.95
CA TRP A 435 -6.08 23.81 42.60
C TRP A 435 -7.61 23.71 42.76
N ALA A 436 -8.22 22.62 42.29
CA ALA A 436 -9.66 22.43 42.38
C ALA A 436 -10.14 22.22 43.83
N LYS A 437 -9.34 21.57 44.69
CA LYS A 437 -9.65 21.44 46.13
C LYS A 437 -9.72 22.81 46.82
N ASP A 438 -8.76 23.68 46.54
CA ASP A 438 -8.74 25.03 47.10
C ASP A 438 -9.94 25.86 46.64
N ARG A 439 -10.28 25.79 45.34
CA ARG A 439 -11.48 26.45 44.80
C ARG A 439 -12.76 25.90 45.39
N ALA A 440 -12.90 24.58 45.53
CA ALA A 440 -14.06 23.96 46.17
C ALA A 440 -14.23 24.42 47.62
N LYS A 441 -13.14 24.50 48.39
CA LYS A 441 -13.15 25.02 49.77
C LYS A 441 -13.63 26.47 49.83
N ALA A 442 -13.13 27.32 48.93
CA ALA A 442 -13.53 28.73 48.86
C ALA A 442 -15.02 28.90 48.52
N VAL A 443 -15.54 28.15 47.53
CA VAL A 443 -16.96 28.20 47.15
C VAL A 443 -17.87 27.67 48.25
N ARG A 444 -17.47 26.60 48.95
CA ARG A 444 -18.22 26.05 50.09
C ARG A 444 -18.38 27.08 51.21
N GLY A 445 -17.32 27.83 51.51
CA GLY A 445 -17.38 28.94 52.46
C GLY A 445 -18.41 30.02 52.07
N ARG A 446 -18.48 30.38 50.78
CA ARG A 446 -19.47 31.35 50.27
C ARG A 446 -20.90 30.85 50.37
N ILE A 447 -21.14 29.58 50.00
CA ILE A 447 -22.48 28.96 50.11
C ILE A 447 -22.97 29.00 51.56
N ASN A 448 -22.10 28.65 52.52
CA ASN A 448 -22.45 28.65 53.94
C ASN A 448 -22.71 30.07 54.46
N ALA A 449 -21.91 31.06 54.05
CA ALA A 449 -22.12 32.46 54.43
C ALA A 449 -23.43 33.04 53.87
N THR A 450 -23.89 32.57 52.71
CA THR A 450 -25.16 33.01 52.10
C THR A 450 -26.38 32.33 52.74
N ARG A 451 -26.20 31.17 53.39
CA ARG A 451 -27.26 30.48 54.16
C ARG A 451 -27.43 31.00 55.58
N ALA A 452 -26.39 31.63 56.12
CA ALA A 452 -26.38 32.21 57.47
C ALA A 452 -26.90 33.67 57.52
N ARG A 453 -27.21 34.25 56.36
CA ARG A 453 -27.94 35.50 56.17
C ARG A 453 -29.34 35.17 55.69
#